data_AF-A0A2R4S9J7-F1
#
_entry.id   AF-A0A2R4S9J7-F1
#
_cell.length_a   1.000
_cell.length_b   1.000
_cell.length_c   1.000
_cell.angle_alpha   90.00
_cell.angle_beta   90.00
_cell.angle_gamma   90.00
#
_symmetry.space_group_name_H-M   'P 1'
#
loop_
_entity.id
_entity.type
_entity.pdbx_description
1 polymer ?
#
loop_
_entity_poly.entity_id
_entity_poly.type
_entity_poly.pdbx_seq_one_letter_code
_entity_poly.pdbx_strand_id
1 'polypeptide(L)'
;NLCYSTLVRDPNDIDELPNDDITNIMGKNIKFVKKNVKRGILPMILEELIQARKKAKELMSKETNKITKMVLNGRQLALKISANSVYGYTGASAGGQLPCLEIAVSVTTLGRSMIEKTKECVEKYYTIQNGFKHNAIVVYGDTDSVMVKFGTKDIDEAMQ
;
A
#
# COMPACT_ATOMS: atom_id res chain seq x y z
N ASN A 1 3.95 3.33 -9.78
CA ASN A 1 3.35 3.54 -11.12
C ASN A 1 3.05 2.19 -11.76
N LEU A 2 2.22 1.36 -11.11
CA LEU A 2 1.90 0.00 -11.58
C LEU A 2 0.59 0.07 -12.36
N CYS A 3 0.62 -0.20 -13.66
CA CYS A 3 -0.53 -0.06 -14.54
C CYS A 3 -0.34 -0.90 -15.81
N TYR A 4 -1.44 -1.31 -16.44
CA TYR A 4 -1.42 -1.97 -17.75
C TYR A 4 -0.61 -1.16 -18.78
N SER A 5 -0.81 0.16 -18.78
CA SER A 5 -0.16 1.08 -19.73
C SER A 5 1.31 1.37 -19.44
N THR A 6 1.84 0.95 -18.29
CA THR A 6 3.22 1.19 -17.86
C THR A 6 4.00 -0.10 -17.64
N LEU A 7 3.37 -1.27 -17.83
CA LEU A 7 4.02 -2.58 -17.82
C LEU A 7 4.88 -2.73 -19.08
N VAL A 8 6.15 -3.09 -18.89
CA VAL A 8 7.07 -3.40 -20.00
C VAL A 8 6.81 -4.84 -20.44
N ARG A 9 6.39 -5.03 -21.69
CA ARG A 9 6.12 -6.36 -22.26
C ARG A 9 7.27 -6.82 -23.13
N ASP A 10 7.78 -5.94 -23.98
CA ASP A 10 8.99 -6.17 -24.76
C ASP A 10 10.16 -5.45 -24.07
N PRO A 11 11.25 -6.15 -23.71
CA PRO A 11 12.47 -5.51 -23.22
C PRO A 11 13.03 -4.44 -24.17
N ASN A 12 12.82 -4.56 -25.48
CA ASN A 12 13.31 -3.59 -26.45
C ASN A 12 12.61 -2.22 -26.30
N ASP A 13 11.40 -2.18 -25.73
CA ASP A 13 10.64 -0.93 -25.50
C ASP A 13 11.33 0.03 -24.51
N ILE A 14 12.34 -0.46 -23.78
CA ILE A 14 13.03 0.27 -22.72
C ILE A 14 14.54 0.38 -22.94
N ASP A 15 15.06 -0.05 -24.09
CA ASP A 15 16.51 -0.05 -24.37
C ASP A 15 17.13 1.35 -24.36
N GLU A 16 16.37 2.36 -24.80
CA GLU A 16 16.80 3.77 -24.80
C GLU A 16 16.52 4.49 -23.47
N LEU A 17 15.82 3.84 -22.52
CA LEU A 17 15.48 4.45 -21.25
C LEU A 17 16.57 4.22 -20.20
N PRO A 18 16.89 5.24 -19.37
CA PRO A 18 17.81 5.06 -18.27
C PRO A 18 17.21 4.09 -17.24
N ASN A 19 18.06 3.29 -16.59
CA ASN A 19 17.61 2.36 -15.54
C ASN A 19 16.86 3.06 -14.39
N ASP A 20 17.18 4.32 -14.13
CA ASP A 20 16.52 5.16 -13.14
C ASP A 20 15.07 5.49 -13.50
N ASP A 21 14.63 5.26 -14.73
CA ASP A 21 13.25 5.46 -15.16
C ASP A 21 12.42 4.17 -15.13
N ILE A 22 13.01 3.08 -14.65
CA ILE A 22 12.40 1.76 -14.62
C ILE A 22 12.23 1.31 -13.16
N THR A 23 11.07 0.75 -12.86
CA THR A 23 10.78 0.07 -11.60
C THR A 23 10.88 -1.43 -11.83
N ASN A 24 11.89 -2.04 -11.24
CA ASN A 24 12.08 -3.49 -11.24
C ASN A 24 11.40 -4.11 -10.00
N ILE A 25 10.66 -5.19 -10.19
CA ILE A 25 10.00 -5.89 -9.08
C ILE A 25 10.95 -6.96 -8.54
N MET A 26 11.33 -6.83 -7.27
CA MET A 26 12.32 -7.71 -6.62
C MET A 26 11.94 -9.19 -6.75
N GLY A 27 12.91 -10.01 -7.18
CA GLY A 27 12.72 -11.46 -7.33
C GLY A 27 11.72 -11.87 -8.42
N LYS A 28 11.37 -10.94 -9.33
CA LYS A 28 10.46 -11.19 -10.46
C LYS A 28 11.05 -10.59 -11.73
N ASN A 29 10.81 -11.24 -12.88
CA ASN A 29 11.14 -10.67 -14.19
C ASN A 29 9.99 -9.75 -14.67
N ILE A 30 9.63 -8.75 -13.86
CA ILE A 30 8.54 -7.81 -14.14
C ILE A 30 9.09 -6.39 -13.99
N LYS A 31 8.85 -5.56 -15.01
CA LYS A 31 9.32 -4.17 -15.08
C LYS A 31 8.19 -3.22 -15.41
N PHE A 32 8.21 -2.04 -14.80
CA PHE A 32 7.28 -0.95 -15.11
C PHE A 32 8.04 0.35 -15.36
N VAL A 33 7.61 1.17 -16.30
CA VAL A 33 8.16 2.52 -16.47
C VAL A 33 7.68 3.44 -15.34
N LYS A 34 8.53 4.37 -14.91
CA LYS A 34 8.20 5.37 -13.88
C LYS A 34 7.30 6.47 -14.43
N LYS A 35 6.72 7.25 -13.50
CA LYS A 35 5.69 8.27 -13.79
C LYS A 35 6.20 9.39 -14.71
N ASN A 36 7.49 9.70 -14.66
CA ASN A 36 8.14 10.72 -15.48
C ASN A 36 8.21 10.33 -16.96
N VAL A 37 8.30 9.04 -17.28
CA VAL A 37 8.19 8.53 -18.66
C VAL A 37 6.73 8.47 -19.09
N LYS A 38 5.90 7.80 -18.30
CA LYS A 38 4.47 7.64 -18.60
C LYS A 38 3.66 7.49 -17.33
N ARG A 39 2.66 8.34 -17.14
CA ARG A 39 1.73 8.19 -16.02
C ARG A 39 0.72 7.08 -16.29
N GLY A 40 0.63 6.11 -15.39
CA GLY A 40 -0.34 5.04 -15.46
C GLY A 40 -1.76 5.51 -15.17
N ILE A 41 -2.74 4.84 -15.79
CA ILE A 41 -4.18 5.11 -15.61
C ILE A 41 -4.67 4.60 -14.24
N LEU A 42 -4.27 3.39 -13.82
CA LEU A 42 -4.69 2.85 -12.52
C LEU A 42 -4.29 3.75 -11.33
N PRO A 43 -3.05 4.29 -11.26
CA PRO A 43 -2.71 5.30 -10.27
C PRO A 43 -3.64 6.52 -10.26
N MET A 44 -4.09 7.01 -11.43
CA MET A 44 -5.00 8.16 -11.50
C MET A 44 -6.37 7.81 -10.91
N ILE A 45 -6.94 6.67 -11.28
CA ILE A 45 -8.22 6.17 -10.74
C ILE A 45 -8.12 6.02 -9.21
N LEU A 46 -7.02 5.43 -8.72
CA LEU A 46 -6.78 5.25 -7.28
C LEU A 46 -6.64 6.58 -6.56
N GLU A 47 -5.94 7.55 -7.12
CA GLU A 47 -5.80 8.90 -6.56
C GLU A 47 -7.17 9.57 -6.39
N GLU A 48 -8.07 9.47 -7.38
CA GLU A 48 -9.42 10.00 -7.29
C GLU A 48 -10.26 9.32 -6.20
N LEU A 49 -10.21 7.98 -6.13
CA LEU A 49 -10.92 7.20 -5.11
C LEU A 49 -10.43 7.53 -3.69
N ILE A 50 -9.11 7.66 -3.51
CA ILE A 50 -8.49 8.01 -2.23
C ILE A 50 -8.88 9.44 -1.82
N GLN A 51 -8.86 10.40 -2.76
CA GLN A 51 -9.28 11.77 -2.49
C GLN A 51 -10.77 11.85 -2.12
N ALA A 52 -11.63 11.14 -2.84
CA ALA A 52 -13.05 11.07 -2.50
C ALA A 52 -13.27 10.46 -1.11
N ARG A 53 -12.52 9.40 -0.77
CA ARG A 53 -12.57 8.77 0.56
C ARG A 53 -12.09 9.71 1.65
N LYS A 54 -11.03 10.48 1.40
CA LYS A 54 -10.51 11.49 2.34
C LYS A 54 -11.59 12.52 2.67
N LYS A 55 -12.24 13.08 1.65
CA LYS A 55 -13.38 14.02 1.82
C LYS A 55 -14.52 13.40 2.63
N ALA A 56 -14.88 12.14 2.36
CA ALA A 56 -15.90 11.44 3.13
C ALA A 56 -15.53 11.26 4.62
N LYS A 57 -14.26 10.94 4.91
CA LYS A 57 -13.75 10.86 6.30
C LYS A 57 -13.74 12.23 6.99
N GLU A 58 -13.38 13.29 6.28
CA GLU A 58 -13.41 14.66 6.81
C GLU A 58 -14.83 15.08 7.20
N LEU A 59 -15.81 14.85 6.33
CA LEU A 59 -17.22 15.08 6.65
C LEU A 59 -17.65 14.25 7.87
N MET A 60 -17.28 12.97 7.91
CA MET A 60 -17.59 12.06 9.03
C MET A 60 -17.00 12.54 10.37
N SER A 61 -15.81 13.15 10.35
CA SER A 61 -15.15 13.66 11.55
C SER A 61 -15.82 14.90 12.13
N LYS A 62 -16.40 15.75 11.27
CA LYS A 62 -17.11 16.98 11.65
C LYS A 62 -18.57 16.73 12.03
N GLU A 63 -19.12 15.58 11.66
CA GLU A 63 -20.51 15.23 11.92
C GLU A 63 -20.75 14.85 13.39
N THR A 64 -21.81 15.42 13.96
CA THR A 64 -22.24 15.19 15.35
C THR A 64 -23.43 14.24 15.43
N ASN A 65 -24.31 14.27 14.42
CA ASN A 65 -25.46 13.38 14.36
C ASN A 65 -25.01 11.93 14.14
N LYS A 66 -25.39 11.03 15.05
CA LYS A 66 -24.98 9.62 15.02
C LYS A 66 -25.42 8.90 13.74
N ILE A 67 -26.64 9.13 13.27
CA ILE A 67 -27.18 8.47 12.06
C ILE A 67 -26.41 8.95 10.83
N THR A 68 -26.26 10.26 10.66
CA THR A 68 -25.49 10.82 9.53
C THR A 68 -24.05 10.35 9.54
N LYS A 69 -23.42 10.27 10.73
CA LYS A 69 -22.06 9.75 10.89
C LYS A 69 -21.95 8.28 10.47
N MET A 70 -22.95 7.45 10.78
CA MET A 70 -23.01 6.06 10.30
C MET A 70 -23.12 5.98 8.77
N VAL A 71 -23.95 6.82 8.15
CA VAL A 71 -24.09 6.89 6.69
C VAL A 71 -22.76 7.30 6.04
N LEU A 72 -22.08 8.31 6.59
CA LEU A 72 -20.76 8.76 6.12
C LEU A 72 -19.69 7.68 6.31
N ASN A 73 -19.76 6.90 7.39
CA ASN A 73 -18.90 5.74 7.57
C ASN A 73 -19.15 4.67 6.49
N GLY A 74 -20.42 4.37 6.18
CA GLY A 74 -20.78 3.49 5.07
C GLY A 74 -20.19 3.98 3.74
N ARG A 75 -20.31 5.29 3.46
CA ARG A 75 -19.74 5.92 2.26
C ARG A 75 -18.22 5.76 2.17
N GLN A 76 -17.46 6.02 3.24
CA GLN A 76 -16.00 5.88 3.18
C GLN A 76 -15.56 4.42 3.08
N LEU A 77 -16.32 3.48 3.66
CA LEU A 77 -16.08 2.04 3.53
C LEU A 77 -16.33 1.57 2.10
N ALA A 78 -17.41 2.00 1.45
CA ALA A 78 -17.68 1.69 0.06
C ALA A 78 -16.54 2.17 -0.85
N LEU A 79 -16.05 3.40 -0.64
CA LEU A 79 -14.89 3.94 -1.38
C LEU A 79 -13.59 3.16 -1.10
N LYS A 80 -13.37 2.69 0.14
CA LYS A 80 -12.25 1.80 0.48
C LYS A 80 -12.34 0.49 -0.31
N ILE A 81 -13.52 -0.13 -0.33
CA ILE A 81 -13.75 -1.38 -1.06
C ILE A 81 -13.51 -1.16 -2.54
N SER A 82 -14.06 -0.11 -3.15
CA SER A 82 -13.83 0.20 -4.57
C SER A 82 -12.35 0.38 -4.90
N ALA A 83 -11.58 1.08 -4.07
CA ALA A 83 -10.14 1.24 -4.26
C ALA A 83 -9.39 -0.10 -4.18
N ASN A 84 -9.74 -0.95 -3.20
CA ASN A 84 -9.16 -2.29 -3.08
C ASN A 84 -9.56 -3.20 -4.26
N SER A 85 -10.77 -3.06 -4.77
CA SER A 85 -11.22 -3.83 -5.95
C SER A 85 -10.44 -3.49 -7.21
N VAL A 86 -9.78 -2.33 -7.32
CA VAL A 86 -8.93 -2.00 -8.48
C VAL A 86 -7.77 -2.98 -8.61
N TYR A 87 -7.05 -3.29 -7.52
CA TYR A 87 -5.97 -4.29 -7.61
C TYR A 87 -6.56 -5.70 -7.79
N GLY A 88 -7.68 -6.01 -7.12
CA GLY A 88 -8.35 -7.31 -7.24
C GLY A 88 -8.80 -7.59 -8.68
N TYR A 89 -9.28 -6.57 -9.39
CA TYR A 89 -9.63 -6.65 -10.80
C TYR A 89 -8.46 -7.08 -11.67
N THR A 90 -7.24 -6.58 -11.40
CA THR A 90 -6.03 -7.00 -12.13
C THR A 90 -5.68 -8.47 -11.89
N GLY A 91 -6.05 -9.05 -10.73
CA GLY A 91 -5.77 -10.44 -10.38
C GLY A 91 -6.89 -11.44 -10.72
N ALA A 92 -8.04 -10.98 -11.23
CA ALA A 92 -9.21 -11.81 -11.46
C ALA A 92 -9.10 -12.62 -12.76
N SER A 93 -8.40 -13.76 -12.72
CA SER A 93 -8.22 -14.62 -13.90
C SER A 93 -9.49 -15.36 -14.35
N ALA A 94 -10.40 -15.68 -13.41
CA ALA A 94 -11.67 -16.34 -13.70
C ALA A 94 -12.78 -15.29 -13.81
N GLY A 95 -13.31 -15.08 -15.02
CA GLY A 95 -14.42 -14.15 -15.28
C GLY A 95 -14.03 -12.67 -15.31
N GLY A 96 -12.76 -12.31 -15.12
CA GLY A 96 -12.26 -10.95 -15.31
C GLY A 96 -12.08 -10.62 -16.79
N GLN A 97 -12.46 -9.40 -17.18
CA GLN A 97 -12.37 -8.94 -18.58
C GLN A 97 -10.95 -8.54 -19.00
N LEU A 98 -10.09 -8.17 -18.03
CA LEU A 98 -8.72 -7.70 -18.30
C LEU A 98 -7.74 -8.14 -17.20
N PRO A 99 -7.49 -9.44 -17.01
CA PRO A 99 -6.51 -9.90 -16.03
C PRO A 99 -5.10 -9.48 -16.41
N CYS A 100 -4.32 -9.03 -15.43
CA CYS A 100 -2.89 -8.78 -15.51
C CYS A 100 -2.23 -9.19 -14.20
N LEU A 101 -1.85 -10.46 -14.15
CA LEU A 101 -1.26 -11.09 -12.97
C LEU A 101 0.06 -10.43 -12.57
N GLU A 102 0.78 -9.84 -13.51
CA GLU A 102 2.03 -9.12 -13.25
C GLU A 102 1.80 -7.97 -12.27
N ILE A 103 0.70 -7.22 -12.43
CA ILE A 103 0.36 -6.13 -11.51
C ILE A 103 0.01 -6.70 -10.13
N ALA A 104 -0.85 -7.73 -10.06
CA ALA A 104 -1.26 -8.34 -8.80
C ALA A 104 -0.06 -8.95 -8.03
N VAL A 105 0.81 -9.68 -8.73
CA VAL A 105 2.05 -10.24 -8.19
C VAL A 105 2.98 -9.13 -7.71
N SER A 106 3.09 -8.03 -8.45
CA SER A 106 3.92 -6.89 -8.07
C SER A 106 3.41 -6.23 -6.79
N VAL A 107 2.11 -5.97 -6.69
CA VAL A 107 1.48 -5.38 -5.50
C VAL A 107 1.73 -6.25 -4.27
N THR A 108 1.48 -7.56 -4.36
CA THR A 108 1.69 -8.47 -3.21
C THR A 108 3.16 -8.65 -2.85
N THR A 109 4.07 -8.62 -3.83
CA THR A 109 5.52 -8.71 -3.60
C THR A 109 6.04 -7.47 -2.89
N LEU A 110 5.62 -6.29 -3.34
CA LEU A 110 5.95 -5.03 -2.67
C LEU A 110 5.35 -4.98 -1.26
N GLY A 111 4.11 -5.43 -1.08
CA GLY A 111 3.46 -5.54 0.23
C GLY A 111 4.28 -6.37 1.22
N ARG A 112 4.69 -7.58 0.82
CA ARG A 112 5.55 -8.46 1.63
C ARG A 112 6.92 -7.84 1.95
N SER A 113 7.54 -7.15 0.98
CA SER A 113 8.81 -6.47 1.23
C SER A 113 8.65 -5.32 2.22
N MET A 114 7.55 -4.57 2.15
CA MET A 114 7.29 -3.45 3.05
C MET A 114 7.03 -3.89 4.49
N ILE A 115 6.29 -4.98 4.71
CA ILE A 115 6.03 -5.48 6.07
C ILE A 115 7.33 -5.99 6.72
N GLU A 116 8.18 -6.72 5.98
CA GLU A 116 9.47 -7.18 6.51
C GLU A 116 10.38 -5.99 6.83
N LYS A 117 10.48 -5.02 5.91
CA LYS A 117 11.25 -3.80 6.13
C LYS A 117 10.72 -3.01 7.33
N THR A 118 9.41 -2.96 7.51
CA THR A 118 8.79 -2.27 8.67
C THR A 118 9.19 -2.94 9.98
N LYS A 119 9.13 -4.28 10.02
CA LYS A 119 9.61 -5.06 11.16
C LYS A 119 11.08 -4.78 11.46
N GLU A 120 11.95 -4.90 10.45
CA GLU A 120 13.38 -4.62 10.59
C GLU A 120 13.65 -3.20 11.09
N CYS A 121 12.94 -2.20 10.56
CA CYS A 121 13.07 -0.82 10.99
C CYS A 121 12.69 -0.64 12.46
N VAL A 122 11.59 -1.24 12.91
CA VAL A 122 11.14 -1.17 14.31
C VAL A 122 12.16 -1.82 15.24
N GLU A 123 12.56 -3.05 14.96
CA GLU A 123 13.46 -3.83 15.82
C GLU A 123 14.88 -3.26 15.85
N LYS A 124 15.32 -2.58 14.78
CA LYS A 124 16.62 -1.92 14.73
C LYS A 124 16.61 -0.55 15.42
N TYR A 125 15.52 0.20 15.30
CA TYR A 125 15.45 1.57 15.83
C TYR A 125 15.20 1.58 17.34
N TYR A 126 14.18 0.86 17.81
CA TYR A 126 13.77 0.87 19.22
C TYR A 126 14.60 -0.14 20.03
N THR A 127 15.86 0.20 20.29
CA THR A 127 16.80 -0.66 21.03
C THR A 127 17.45 0.08 22.18
N ILE A 128 17.95 -0.67 23.16
CA ILE A 128 18.73 -0.14 24.30
C ILE A 128 19.98 0.59 23.81
N GLN A 129 20.60 0.10 22.73
CA GLN A 129 21.77 0.74 22.12
C GLN A 129 21.47 2.14 21.57
N ASN A 130 20.22 2.37 21.11
CA ASN A 130 19.76 3.68 20.64
C ASN A 130 19.13 4.54 21.75
N GLY A 131 19.31 4.18 23.02
CA GLY A 131 18.85 4.96 24.18
C GLY A 131 17.42 4.69 24.64
N PHE A 132 16.76 3.64 24.12
CA PHE A 132 15.44 3.23 24.62
C PHE A 132 15.56 2.35 25.87
N LYS A 133 14.51 2.28 26.70
CA LYS A 133 14.51 1.47 27.93
C LYS A 133 14.57 -0.05 27.67
N HIS A 134 14.05 -0.48 26.53
CA HIS A 134 13.89 -1.88 26.16
C HIS A 134 14.14 -2.06 24.65
N ASN A 135 14.43 -3.30 24.24
CA ASN A 135 14.42 -3.66 22.83
C ASN A 135 12.99 -4.00 22.42
N ALA A 136 12.46 -3.27 21.43
CA ALA A 136 11.17 -3.57 20.84
C ALA A 136 11.27 -4.84 19.99
N ILE A 137 10.21 -5.65 20.03
CA ILE A 137 10.10 -6.89 19.26
C ILE A 137 8.77 -6.87 18.54
N VAL A 138 8.76 -7.21 17.25
CA VAL A 138 7.52 -7.40 16.51
C VAL A 138 7.02 -8.81 16.77
N VAL A 139 5.89 -8.93 17.47
CA VAL A 139 5.34 -10.21 17.94
C VAL A 139 4.33 -10.82 16.97
N TYR A 140 3.74 -10.00 16.10
CA TYR A 140 2.80 -10.44 15.07
C TYR A 140 2.78 -9.44 13.92
N GLY A 141 2.38 -9.89 12.75
CA GLY A 141 2.12 -9.05 11.59
C GLY A 141 1.04 -9.67 10.71
N ASP A 142 0.16 -8.82 10.18
CA ASP A 142 -0.90 -9.22 9.26
C ASP A 142 -1.01 -8.18 8.15
N THR A 143 -0.60 -8.59 6.94
CA THR A 143 -0.74 -7.91 5.65
C THR A 143 -0.18 -6.49 5.58
N ASP A 144 -0.81 -5.54 6.28
CA ASP A 144 -0.49 -4.12 6.35
C ASP A 144 -0.29 -3.61 7.79
N SER A 145 -0.22 -4.50 8.77
CA SER A 145 -0.06 -4.19 10.20
C SER A 145 1.04 -5.00 10.87
N VAL A 146 1.70 -4.40 11.86
CA VAL A 146 2.66 -5.05 12.76
C VAL A 146 2.30 -4.73 14.21
N MET A 147 2.43 -5.72 15.08
CA MET A 147 2.12 -5.61 16.51
C MET A 147 3.45 -5.65 17.25
N VAL A 148 3.77 -4.54 17.90
CA VAL A 148 5.08 -4.31 18.49
C VAL A 148 4.98 -4.38 20.00
N LYS A 149 5.84 -5.19 20.62
CA LYS A 149 6.03 -5.22 22.06
C LYS A 149 7.24 -4.34 22.41
N PHE A 150 6.98 -3.13 22.90
CA PHE A 150 8.01 -2.19 23.33
C PHE A 150 8.64 -2.55 24.69
N GLY A 151 8.05 -3.47 25.45
CA GLY A 151 8.62 -3.97 26.71
C GLY A 151 8.19 -3.21 27.97
N THR A 152 7.64 -2.01 27.84
CA THR A 152 7.00 -1.30 28.97
C THR A 152 5.71 -1.98 29.40
N LYS A 153 5.34 -1.79 30.68
CA LYS A 153 4.04 -2.20 31.25
C LYS A 153 3.04 -1.05 31.28
N ASP A 154 3.50 0.18 31.05
CA ASP A 154 2.68 1.37 31.07
C ASP A 154 2.06 1.60 29.68
N ILE A 155 0.75 1.85 29.66
CA ILE A 155 0.00 1.98 28.40
C ILE A 155 0.32 3.33 27.75
N ASP A 156 0.42 4.40 28.54
CA ASP A 156 0.68 5.73 28.01
C ASP A 156 2.09 5.82 27.41
N GLU A 157 3.10 5.21 28.06
CA GLU A 157 4.44 5.07 27.50
C GLU A 157 4.47 4.23 26.21
N ALA A 158 3.62 3.20 26.09
CA ALA A 158 3.55 2.40 24.87
C ALA A 158 2.86 3.11 23.69
N MET A 159 2.05 4.12 23.96
CA MET A 159 1.33 4.91 22.95
C MET A 159 2.10 6.14 22.45
N GLN A 160 3.18 6.53 23.14
CA GLN A 160 4.08 7.64 22.77
C GLN A 160 5.14 7.22 21.75
#